data_AF-A0A239RLY1-F1
#
_entry.id   AF-A0A239RLY1-F1
#
_cell.length_a   1.000
_cell.length_b   1.000
_cell.length_c   1.000
_cell.angle_alpha   90.00
_cell.angle_beta   90.00
_cell.angle_gamma   90.00
#
_symmetry.space_group_name_H-M   'P 1'
#
loop_
_entity.id
_entity.type
_entity.pdbx_description
1 polymer ?
#
loop_
_entity_poly.entity_id
_entity_poly.type
_entity_poly.pdbx_seq_one_letter_code
_entity_poly.pdbx_strand_id
1 'polypeptide(L)'
;MKKIRAAVVGYGNIGQYSVQALETAPDFEIAGIVRRQGDKDKPAELAPYEVVDDITKLKDVDVAILATPTRSCPEYAERIVALGINTVDSFDIHTSILDYRTRQMANCKQAGRVSVISAGWDPGSDSIVRVLMESLAPQGLSYTNFGPGRSMGHSVVARSKKGVKDALSMTIPLGEGIHRRMVYVELEEGASLEEVTKEIKADDYFAHDELHVFAVPSVDALNDVGHGVHMTRKGVSGKTHNQRFEFNMSINNPALTAQVLVNVARASMRLQPGCYTMPEIPVIDMLPGTREQIVATLV
;
A
#
# COMPACT_ATOMS: atom_id res chain seq x y z
N MET A 1 19.76 11.06 -18.90
CA MET A 1 19.98 9.71 -18.32
C MET A 1 19.09 8.72 -19.05
N LYS A 2 19.42 7.42 -19.05
CA LYS A 2 18.45 6.37 -19.44
C LYS A 2 17.28 6.43 -18.44
N LYS A 3 16.04 6.32 -18.92
CA LYS A 3 14.86 6.21 -18.06
C LYS A 3 14.79 4.82 -17.40
N ILE A 4 14.16 4.76 -16.24
CA ILE A 4 13.86 3.51 -15.54
C ILE A 4 12.62 2.89 -16.19
N ARG A 5 12.73 1.64 -16.65
CA ARG A 5 11.65 0.90 -17.31
C ARG A 5 10.82 0.14 -16.29
N ALA A 6 9.64 0.65 -15.96
CA ALA A 6 8.73 0.05 -14.98
C ALA A 6 7.59 -0.73 -15.65
N ALA A 7 7.33 -1.95 -15.19
CA ALA A 7 6.12 -2.70 -15.50
C ALA A 7 5.11 -2.61 -14.35
N VAL A 8 3.81 -2.53 -14.64
CA VAL A 8 2.75 -2.57 -13.62
C VAL A 8 2.07 -3.93 -13.65
N VAL A 9 2.13 -4.69 -12.57
CA VAL A 9 1.58 -6.04 -12.46
C VAL A 9 0.29 -6.00 -11.65
N GLY A 10 -0.84 -6.22 -12.33
CA GLY A 10 -2.18 -6.01 -11.79
C GLY A 10 -2.74 -4.63 -12.15
N TYR A 11 -4.02 -4.58 -12.53
CA TYR A 11 -4.70 -3.35 -12.96
C TYR A 11 -6.05 -3.17 -12.23
N GLY A 12 -6.00 -3.20 -10.90
CA GLY A 12 -7.05 -2.62 -10.04
C GLY A 12 -6.67 -1.20 -9.64
N ASN A 13 -7.31 -0.64 -8.59
CA ASN A 13 -7.11 0.75 -8.15
C ASN A 13 -5.62 1.14 -8.04
N ILE A 14 -4.80 0.40 -7.29
CA ILE A 14 -3.37 0.71 -7.15
C ILE A 14 -2.65 0.68 -8.51
N GLY A 15 -3.01 -0.24 -9.41
CA GLY A 15 -2.39 -0.35 -10.74
C GLY A 15 -2.74 0.82 -11.66
N GLN A 16 -4.00 1.28 -11.61
CA GLN A 16 -4.45 2.48 -12.32
C GLN A 16 -3.70 3.73 -11.85
N TYR A 17 -3.64 3.97 -10.53
CA TYR A 17 -2.88 5.09 -9.98
C TYR A 17 -1.36 4.93 -10.17
N SER A 18 -0.83 3.70 -10.26
CA SER A 18 0.60 3.47 -10.57
C SER A 18 0.94 3.89 -11.99
N VAL A 19 0.05 3.66 -12.96
CA VAL A 19 0.21 4.19 -14.31
C VAL A 19 0.23 5.72 -14.30
N GLN A 20 -0.71 6.38 -13.60
CA GLN A 20 -0.74 7.85 -13.48
C GLN A 20 0.51 8.43 -12.80
N ALA A 21 1.00 7.78 -11.74
CA ALA A 21 2.24 8.18 -11.07
C ALA A 21 3.47 7.99 -11.97
N LEU A 22 3.50 6.96 -12.82
CA LEU A 22 4.56 6.76 -13.81
C LEU A 22 4.48 7.75 -14.99
N GLU A 23 3.27 8.10 -15.46
CA GLU A 23 3.06 9.12 -16.50
C GLU A 23 3.63 10.49 -16.11
N THR A 24 3.57 10.84 -14.81
CA THR A 24 4.08 12.11 -14.27
C THR A 24 5.55 12.06 -13.84
N ALA A 25 6.15 10.87 -13.74
CA ALA A 25 7.54 10.70 -13.30
C ALA A 25 8.55 10.89 -14.46
N PRO A 26 9.32 12.00 -14.49
CA PRO A 26 10.13 12.36 -15.66
C PRO A 26 11.29 11.38 -15.94
N ASP A 27 11.73 10.65 -14.92
CA ASP A 27 12.82 9.67 -14.97
C ASP A 27 12.36 8.22 -15.27
N PHE A 28 11.05 8.00 -15.46
CA PHE A 28 10.47 6.68 -15.79
C PHE A 28 9.92 6.62 -17.22
N GLU A 29 9.79 5.39 -17.71
CA GLU A 29 8.89 5.02 -18.81
C GLU A 29 8.17 3.70 -18.47
N ILE A 30 6.95 3.55 -18.97
CA ILE A 30 6.13 2.36 -18.76
C ILE A 30 6.55 1.30 -19.77
N ALA A 31 7.14 0.22 -19.29
CA ALA A 31 7.57 -0.92 -20.11
C ALA A 31 6.38 -1.77 -20.58
N GLY A 32 5.29 -1.78 -19.80
CA GLY A 32 4.04 -2.48 -20.11
C GLY A 32 3.22 -2.78 -18.86
N ILE A 33 2.04 -3.35 -19.05
CA ILE A 33 1.08 -3.65 -17.99
C ILE A 33 0.69 -5.13 -18.05
N VAL A 34 0.84 -5.83 -16.94
CA VAL A 34 0.54 -7.26 -16.83
C VAL A 34 -0.84 -7.45 -16.19
N ARG A 35 -1.81 -7.98 -16.95
CA ARG A 35 -3.18 -8.28 -16.52
C ARG A 35 -3.43 -9.78 -16.63
N ARG A 36 -4.16 -10.40 -15.69
CA ARG A 36 -4.51 -11.83 -15.73
C ARG A 36 -5.16 -12.33 -17.04
N GLN A 37 -5.75 -11.43 -17.82
CA GLN A 37 -6.40 -11.71 -19.11
C GLN A 37 -5.67 -11.09 -20.32
N GLY A 38 -4.46 -10.56 -20.12
CA GLY A 38 -3.69 -9.87 -21.16
C GLY A 38 -4.40 -8.64 -21.74
N ASP A 39 -4.33 -8.50 -23.05
CA ASP A 39 -5.00 -7.48 -23.86
C ASP A 39 -6.49 -7.78 -24.12
N LYS A 40 -7.00 -8.94 -23.70
CA LYS A 40 -8.44 -9.23 -23.77
C LYS A 40 -9.21 -8.21 -22.95
N ASP A 41 -10.26 -7.64 -23.55
CA ASP A 41 -11.10 -6.58 -22.97
C ASP A 41 -10.23 -5.47 -22.33
N LYS A 42 -9.24 -4.99 -23.12
CA LYS A 42 -8.31 -3.93 -22.74
C LYS A 42 -9.05 -2.58 -22.61
N PRO A 43 -8.99 -1.90 -21.45
CA PRO A 43 -9.59 -0.58 -21.27
C PRO A 43 -9.01 0.46 -22.25
N ALA A 44 -9.81 1.44 -22.64
CA ALA A 44 -9.43 2.42 -23.67
C ALA A 44 -8.24 3.30 -23.23
N GLU A 45 -8.18 3.64 -21.94
CA GLU A 45 -7.06 4.33 -21.30
C GLU A 45 -5.74 3.54 -21.37
N LEU A 46 -5.80 2.22 -21.55
CA LEU A 46 -4.60 1.41 -21.75
C LEU A 46 -4.12 1.34 -23.19
N ALA A 47 -4.86 1.89 -24.17
CA ALA A 47 -4.48 1.86 -25.58
C ALA A 47 -3.00 2.20 -25.86
N PRO A 48 -2.38 3.21 -25.22
CA PRO A 48 -0.96 3.56 -25.45
C PRO A 48 0.07 2.52 -24.99
N TYR A 49 -0.31 1.58 -24.13
CA TYR A 49 0.62 0.67 -23.45
C TYR A 49 0.61 -0.74 -24.04
N GLU A 50 1.76 -1.41 -24.00
CA GLU A 50 1.82 -2.86 -24.19
C GLU A 50 1.13 -3.54 -22.99
N VAL A 51 0.18 -4.44 -23.27
CA VAL A 51 -0.61 -5.13 -22.24
C VAL A 51 -0.51 -6.63 -22.47
N VAL A 52 -0.03 -7.36 -21.46
CA VAL A 52 0.28 -8.80 -21.57
C VAL A 52 -0.27 -9.57 -20.37
N ASP A 53 -0.32 -10.89 -20.49
CA ASP A 53 -0.73 -11.86 -19.47
C ASP A 53 0.41 -12.28 -18.52
N ASP A 54 1.65 -12.28 -19.02
CA ASP A 54 2.87 -12.62 -18.28
C ASP A 54 3.99 -11.61 -18.55
N ILE A 55 4.73 -11.22 -17.50
CA ILE A 55 5.79 -10.22 -17.57
C ILE A 55 6.94 -10.60 -18.50
N THR A 56 7.17 -11.90 -18.74
CA THR A 56 8.22 -12.41 -19.65
C THR A 56 8.01 -12.01 -21.11
N LYS A 57 6.81 -11.53 -21.47
CA LYS A 57 6.52 -11.00 -22.80
C LYS A 57 6.99 -9.55 -22.98
N LEU A 58 7.16 -8.80 -21.89
CA LEU A 58 7.70 -7.43 -21.91
C LEU A 58 9.23 -7.44 -22.05
N LYS A 59 9.78 -6.40 -22.68
CA LYS A 59 11.23 -6.26 -22.91
C LYS A 59 11.85 -5.21 -22.01
N ASP A 60 13.08 -5.48 -21.59
CA ASP A 60 13.96 -4.56 -20.86
C ASP A 60 13.29 -3.92 -19.62
N VAL A 61 12.61 -4.73 -18.80
CA VAL A 61 11.98 -4.27 -17.55
C VAL A 61 13.05 -4.15 -16.47
N ASP A 62 13.27 -2.93 -15.95
CA ASP A 62 14.21 -2.70 -14.84
C ASP A 62 13.54 -3.03 -13.48
N VAL A 63 12.23 -2.74 -13.33
CA VAL A 63 11.46 -2.94 -12.09
C VAL A 63 9.97 -3.24 -12.35
N ALA A 64 9.37 -4.10 -11.52
CA ALA A 64 7.95 -4.41 -11.52
C ALA A 64 7.24 -3.85 -10.27
N ILE A 65 6.21 -3.05 -10.48
CA ILE A 65 5.29 -2.58 -9.43
C ILE A 65 4.17 -3.61 -9.28
N LEU A 66 4.12 -4.29 -8.14
CA LEU A 66 3.16 -5.36 -7.86
C LEU A 66 1.88 -4.78 -7.25
N ALA A 67 0.99 -4.29 -8.11
CA ALA A 67 -0.36 -3.86 -7.79
C ALA A 67 -1.35 -5.04 -7.68
N THR A 68 -0.89 -6.15 -7.11
CA THR A 68 -1.64 -7.40 -6.90
C THR A 68 -2.30 -7.43 -5.52
N PRO A 69 -3.28 -8.31 -5.26
CA PRO A 69 -3.79 -8.54 -3.91
C PRO A 69 -2.65 -8.90 -2.95
N THR A 70 -2.67 -8.35 -1.74
CA THR A 70 -1.59 -8.47 -0.73
C THR A 70 -1.04 -9.90 -0.56
N ARG A 71 -1.94 -10.90 -0.44
CA ARG A 71 -1.55 -12.33 -0.27
C ARG A 71 -0.83 -12.94 -1.47
N SER A 72 -0.95 -12.34 -2.66
CA SER A 72 -0.27 -12.78 -3.88
C SER A 72 1.11 -12.13 -4.07
N CYS A 73 1.37 -10.97 -3.45
CA CYS A 73 2.63 -10.23 -3.64
C CYS A 73 3.89 -11.10 -3.43
N PRO A 74 3.99 -11.98 -2.40
CA PRO A 74 5.17 -12.82 -2.21
C PRO A 74 5.48 -13.78 -3.37
N GLU A 75 4.47 -14.40 -3.97
CA GLU A 75 4.66 -15.33 -5.10
C GLU A 75 5.12 -14.58 -6.36
N TYR A 76 4.49 -13.43 -6.65
CA TYR A 76 4.91 -12.59 -7.77
C TYR A 76 6.32 -12.03 -7.55
N ALA A 77 6.65 -11.59 -6.34
CA ALA A 77 7.96 -11.05 -6.02
C ALA A 77 9.08 -12.08 -6.19
N GLU A 78 8.89 -13.30 -5.66
CA GLU A 78 9.83 -14.42 -5.82
C GLU A 78 10.06 -14.76 -7.30
N ARG A 79 8.98 -14.95 -8.06
CA ARG A 79 9.04 -15.30 -9.49
C ARG A 79 9.71 -14.21 -10.32
N ILE A 80 9.44 -12.93 -10.03
CA ILE A 80 9.93 -11.81 -10.84
C ILE A 80 11.40 -11.48 -10.54
N VAL A 81 11.86 -11.56 -9.28
CA VAL A 81 13.30 -11.37 -9.00
C VAL A 81 14.15 -12.47 -9.66
N ALA A 82 13.65 -13.71 -9.74
CA ALA A 82 14.31 -14.81 -10.44
C ALA A 82 14.49 -14.56 -11.96
N LEU A 83 13.66 -13.70 -12.56
CA LEU A 83 13.81 -13.25 -13.96
C LEU A 83 14.85 -12.12 -14.12
N GLY A 84 15.48 -11.66 -13.03
CA GLY A 84 16.44 -10.56 -13.06
C GLY A 84 15.79 -9.17 -13.05
N ILE A 85 14.57 -9.04 -12.56
CA ILE A 85 13.80 -7.79 -12.51
C ILE A 85 13.63 -7.38 -11.03
N ASN A 86 13.85 -6.11 -10.68
CA ASN A 86 13.57 -5.64 -9.31
C ASN A 86 12.05 -5.63 -9.05
N THR A 87 11.61 -5.73 -7.79
CA THR A 87 10.17 -5.67 -7.46
C THR A 87 9.87 -4.65 -6.37
N VAL A 88 8.68 -4.07 -6.43
CA VAL A 88 8.13 -3.28 -5.32
C VAL A 88 6.66 -3.61 -5.08
N ASP A 89 6.24 -3.68 -3.82
CA ASP A 89 4.86 -4.01 -3.45
C ASP A 89 4.36 -3.24 -2.23
N SER A 90 3.04 -3.24 -2.05
CA SER A 90 2.35 -2.67 -0.90
C SER A 90 1.74 -3.77 -0.01
N PHE A 91 2.50 -4.82 0.31
CA PHE A 91 2.07 -5.89 1.22
C PHE A 91 1.72 -5.32 2.61
N ASP A 92 0.46 -5.45 3.03
CA ASP A 92 -0.14 -4.72 4.16
C ASP A 92 -0.41 -5.58 5.42
N ILE A 93 -0.10 -6.88 5.40
CA ILE A 93 -0.32 -7.76 6.56
C ILE A 93 0.85 -7.60 7.55
N HIS A 94 0.77 -6.59 8.42
CA HIS A 94 1.82 -6.20 9.38
C HIS A 94 2.45 -7.37 10.16
N THR A 95 1.63 -8.33 10.62
CA THR A 95 2.09 -9.51 11.39
C THR A 95 2.95 -10.48 10.58
N SER A 96 2.94 -10.40 9.24
CA SER A 96 3.68 -11.30 8.33
C SER A 96 4.81 -10.61 7.56
N ILE A 97 5.03 -9.30 7.75
CA ILE A 97 6.06 -8.53 7.02
C ILE A 97 7.46 -9.12 7.25
N LEU A 98 7.80 -9.49 8.48
CA LEU A 98 9.13 -10.03 8.81
C LEU A 98 9.40 -11.38 8.12
N ASP A 99 8.41 -12.27 8.11
CA ASP A 99 8.52 -13.59 7.46
C ASP A 99 8.57 -13.48 5.94
N TYR A 100 7.84 -12.52 5.36
CA TYR A 100 7.94 -12.20 3.94
C TYR A 100 9.33 -11.63 3.61
N ARG A 101 9.77 -10.57 4.31
CA ARG A 101 11.09 -9.94 4.15
C ARG A 101 12.23 -10.97 4.24
N THR A 102 12.15 -11.87 5.22
CA THR A 102 13.21 -12.85 5.48
C THR A 102 13.36 -13.87 4.35
N ARG A 103 12.24 -14.38 3.81
CA ARG A 103 12.26 -15.28 2.64
C ARG A 103 12.70 -14.55 1.38
N GLN A 104 12.11 -13.39 1.10
CA GLN A 104 12.41 -12.63 -0.11
C GLN A 104 13.86 -12.07 -0.11
N MET A 105 14.44 -11.80 1.06
CA MET A 105 15.86 -11.45 1.19
C MET A 105 16.80 -12.52 0.61
N ALA A 106 16.48 -13.81 0.77
CA ALA A 106 17.26 -14.90 0.19
C ALA A 106 17.13 -14.92 -1.34
N ASN A 107 15.89 -14.85 -1.84
CA ASN A 107 15.56 -14.81 -3.27
C ASN A 107 16.28 -13.65 -3.99
N CYS A 108 16.19 -12.44 -3.44
CA CYS A 108 16.84 -11.24 -3.94
C CYS A 108 18.37 -11.36 -4.02
N LYS A 109 19.00 -11.88 -2.95
CA LYS A 109 20.45 -12.08 -2.92
C LYS A 109 20.91 -13.13 -3.93
N GLN A 110 20.17 -14.22 -4.08
CA GLN A 110 20.47 -15.26 -5.07
C GLN A 110 20.34 -14.74 -6.51
N ALA A 111 19.32 -13.92 -6.79
CA ALA A 111 19.09 -13.36 -8.12
C ALA A 111 19.96 -12.12 -8.45
N GLY A 112 20.63 -11.53 -7.46
CA GLY A 112 21.32 -10.25 -7.61
C GLY A 112 20.37 -9.06 -7.84
N ARG A 113 19.17 -9.09 -7.23
CA ARG A 113 18.09 -8.11 -7.42
C ARG A 113 17.57 -7.53 -6.11
N VAL A 114 16.73 -6.50 -6.23
CA VAL A 114 16.15 -5.77 -5.10
C VAL A 114 14.64 -5.97 -5.06
N SER A 115 14.11 -6.22 -3.87
CA SER A 115 12.69 -6.04 -3.56
C SER A 115 12.52 -4.94 -2.52
N VAL A 116 11.57 -4.03 -2.73
CA VAL A 116 11.07 -3.14 -1.67
C VAL A 116 9.62 -3.49 -1.37
N ILE A 117 9.40 -4.11 -0.21
CA ILE A 117 8.10 -4.65 0.18
C ILE A 117 7.38 -3.71 1.15
N SER A 118 6.07 -3.87 1.28
CA SER A 118 5.27 -3.14 2.27
C SER A 118 5.43 -1.62 2.15
N ALA A 119 5.43 -1.12 0.92
CA ALA A 119 5.67 0.26 0.55
C ALA A 119 4.38 0.95 0.07
N GLY A 120 3.43 1.12 0.98
CA GLY A 120 2.28 2.01 0.84
C GLY A 120 2.45 3.25 1.72
N TRP A 121 1.36 3.73 2.32
CA TRP A 121 1.43 4.76 3.34
C TRP A 121 1.58 4.15 4.75
N ASP A 122 0.71 3.23 5.17
CA ASP A 122 0.99 2.30 6.28
C ASP A 122 0.54 0.87 5.89
N PRO A 123 1.45 -0.13 5.91
CA PRO A 123 2.89 0.01 6.13
C PRO A 123 3.55 0.81 4.99
N GLY A 124 4.65 1.51 5.31
CA GLY A 124 5.40 2.31 4.35
C GLY A 124 5.88 3.66 4.89
N SER A 125 5.38 4.77 4.35
CA SER A 125 5.80 6.13 4.77
C SER A 125 5.59 6.39 6.26
N ASP A 126 4.46 5.96 6.82
CA ASP A 126 4.13 6.07 8.25
C ASP A 126 5.11 5.24 9.08
N SER A 127 5.57 4.11 8.55
CA SER A 127 6.58 3.28 9.20
C SER A 127 7.94 4.00 9.29
N ILE A 128 8.32 4.82 8.30
CA ILE A 128 9.51 5.70 8.39
C ILE A 128 9.31 6.71 9.52
N VAL A 129 8.17 7.41 9.53
CA VAL A 129 7.86 8.43 10.55
C VAL A 129 7.85 7.84 11.95
N ARG A 130 7.27 6.64 12.13
CA ARG A 130 7.22 5.90 13.39
C ARG A 130 8.62 5.59 13.92
N VAL A 131 9.50 5.05 13.07
CA VAL A 131 10.91 4.76 13.41
C VAL A 131 11.67 6.05 13.73
N LEU A 132 11.45 7.14 12.98
CA LEU A 132 12.04 8.44 13.26
C LEU A 132 11.60 8.99 14.62
N MET A 133 10.29 9.03 14.90
CA MET A 133 9.74 9.50 16.19
C MET A 133 10.26 8.66 17.37
N GLU A 134 10.37 7.34 17.21
CA GLU A 134 10.92 6.45 18.23
C GLU A 134 12.41 6.70 18.47
N SER A 135 13.22 6.90 17.42
CA SER A 135 14.64 7.26 17.58
C SER A 135 14.85 8.61 18.28
N LEU A 136 13.98 9.59 18.01
CA LEU A 136 14.07 10.94 18.61
C LEU A 136 13.72 10.94 20.11
N ALA A 137 12.78 10.09 20.54
CA ALA A 137 12.42 9.93 21.96
C ALA A 137 12.24 8.44 22.34
N PRO A 138 13.33 7.70 22.64
CA PRO A 138 13.29 6.23 22.80
C PRO A 138 12.33 5.72 23.87
N GLN A 139 12.13 6.47 24.97
CA GLN A 139 11.12 6.13 25.98
C GLN A 139 9.84 6.91 25.71
N GLY A 140 8.68 6.25 25.65
CA GLY A 140 7.40 6.90 25.41
C GLY A 140 6.35 5.97 24.83
N LEU A 141 5.17 6.53 24.53
CA LEU A 141 4.08 5.85 23.84
C LEU A 141 3.86 6.49 22.47
N SER A 142 3.67 5.65 21.46
CA SER A 142 3.27 6.03 20.10
C SER A 142 1.82 5.56 19.86
N TYR A 143 0.98 6.41 19.29
CA TYR A 143 -0.38 6.06 18.87
C TYR A 143 -0.55 6.34 17.37
N THR A 144 -1.42 5.59 16.70
CA THR A 144 -1.69 5.75 15.26
C THR A 144 -3.17 5.60 15.00
N ASN A 145 -3.80 6.71 14.68
CA ASN A 145 -5.24 6.83 14.54
C ASN A 145 -5.54 6.91 13.05
N PHE A 146 -6.34 5.98 12.53
CA PHE A 146 -6.56 5.81 11.10
C PHE A 146 -7.92 6.35 10.69
N GLY A 147 -7.96 7.02 9.54
CA GLY A 147 -9.17 7.60 8.98
C GLY A 147 -9.55 8.95 9.58
N PRO A 148 -10.80 9.43 9.37
CA PRO A 148 -11.88 8.75 8.65
C PRO A 148 -11.48 8.30 7.24
N GLY A 149 -11.84 7.07 6.87
CA GLY A 149 -11.51 6.56 5.53
C GLY A 149 -11.89 5.11 5.27
N ARG A 150 -11.95 4.75 3.99
CA ARG A 150 -12.32 3.41 3.51
C ARG A 150 -11.22 2.39 3.81
N SER A 151 -11.55 1.35 4.60
CA SER A 151 -10.69 0.18 4.73
C SER A 151 -11.02 -0.86 3.68
N MET A 152 -10.10 -1.09 2.75
CA MET A 152 -10.28 -2.03 1.65
C MET A 152 -10.46 -3.47 2.15
N GLY A 153 -9.62 -3.93 3.09
CA GLY A 153 -9.71 -5.29 3.65
C GLY A 153 -11.04 -5.57 4.34
N HIS A 154 -11.47 -4.69 5.24
CA HIS A 154 -12.75 -4.84 5.95
C HIS A 154 -13.94 -4.75 4.97
N SER A 155 -13.87 -3.90 3.93
CA SER A 155 -14.91 -3.83 2.89
C SER A 155 -15.04 -5.17 2.14
N VAL A 156 -13.93 -5.83 1.82
CA VAL A 156 -13.94 -7.16 1.17
C VAL A 156 -14.54 -8.23 2.08
N VAL A 157 -14.20 -8.23 3.37
CA VAL A 157 -14.73 -9.22 4.34
C VAL A 157 -16.22 -9.03 4.58
N ALA A 158 -16.68 -7.77 4.69
CA ALA A 158 -18.11 -7.45 4.79
C ALA A 158 -18.88 -7.84 3.51
N ARG A 159 -18.30 -7.61 2.33
CA ARG A 159 -18.88 -8.02 1.02
C ARG A 159 -18.95 -9.54 0.87
N SER A 160 -18.08 -10.31 1.53
CA SER A 160 -18.12 -11.78 1.49
C SER A 160 -19.15 -12.44 2.43
N LYS A 161 -19.98 -11.65 3.13
CA LYS A 161 -21.04 -12.17 4.00
C LYS A 161 -22.28 -12.52 3.20
N LYS A 162 -23.06 -13.49 3.69
CA LYS A 162 -24.25 -13.97 2.99
C LYS A 162 -25.33 -12.88 3.00
N GLY A 163 -26.00 -12.64 1.87
CA GLY A 163 -27.03 -11.59 1.80
C GLY A 163 -26.48 -10.18 1.58
N VAL A 164 -25.18 -10.01 1.36
CA VAL A 164 -24.54 -8.73 1.07
C VAL A 164 -24.18 -8.65 -0.41
N LYS A 165 -24.84 -7.74 -1.14
CA LYS A 165 -24.57 -7.43 -2.54
C LYS A 165 -23.31 -6.57 -2.70
N ASP A 166 -23.17 -5.55 -1.85
CA ASP A 166 -21.93 -4.77 -1.70
C ASP A 166 -21.76 -4.24 -0.27
N ALA A 167 -20.53 -3.91 0.12
CA ALA A 167 -20.19 -3.31 1.40
C ALA A 167 -19.06 -2.26 1.31
N LEU A 168 -19.20 -1.23 2.14
CA LEU A 168 -18.18 -0.23 2.46
C LEU A 168 -17.93 -0.26 3.97
N SER A 169 -16.69 -0.52 4.38
CA SER A 169 -16.27 -0.37 5.77
C SER A 169 -15.39 0.87 5.94
N MET A 170 -15.86 1.84 6.71
CA MET A 170 -15.10 3.01 7.13
C MET A 170 -14.43 2.77 8.48
N THR A 171 -13.15 3.11 8.57
CA THR A 171 -12.41 3.20 9.85
C THR A 171 -12.52 4.62 10.36
N ILE A 172 -12.99 4.79 11.60
CA ILE A 172 -13.11 6.09 12.28
C ILE A 172 -12.22 6.07 13.53
N PRO A 173 -11.31 7.04 13.72
CA PRO A 173 -10.45 7.06 14.90
C PRO A 173 -11.21 7.51 16.14
N LEU A 174 -11.03 6.81 17.26
CA LEU A 174 -11.53 7.22 18.58
C LEU A 174 -10.42 7.84 19.47
N GLY A 175 -9.16 7.72 19.05
CA GLY A 175 -7.98 8.14 19.82
C GLY A 175 -7.20 6.94 20.37
N GLU A 176 -5.97 7.18 20.82
CA GLU A 176 -5.08 6.18 21.45
C GLU A 176 -4.88 4.87 20.63
N GLY A 177 -5.06 4.92 19.31
CA GLY A 177 -4.97 3.75 18.44
C GLY A 177 -6.21 2.84 18.44
N ILE A 178 -7.31 3.29 19.05
CA ILE A 178 -8.62 2.63 19.04
C ILE A 178 -9.45 3.18 17.87
N HIS A 179 -10.18 2.31 17.18
CA HIS A 179 -11.03 2.68 16.05
C HIS A 179 -12.46 2.14 16.20
N ARG A 180 -13.39 2.82 15.55
CA ARG A 180 -14.76 2.36 15.29
C ARG A 180 -14.87 1.98 13.81
N ARG A 181 -15.64 0.92 13.54
CA ARG A 181 -16.02 0.47 12.21
C ARG A 181 -17.44 0.94 11.91
N MET A 182 -17.61 1.73 10.86
CA MET A 182 -18.92 2.09 10.32
C MET A 182 -19.09 1.34 8.99
N VAL A 183 -19.93 0.31 8.98
CA VAL A 183 -20.11 -0.57 7.83
C VAL A 183 -21.46 -0.30 7.17
N TYR A 184 -21.43 0.00 5.88
CA TYR A 184 -22.60 0.24 5.05
C TYR A 184 -22.74 -0.96 4.10
N VAL A 185 -23.91 -1.61 4.11
CA VAL A 185 -24.19 -2.79 3.28
C VAL A 185 -25.36 -2.51 2.34
N GLU A 186 -25.18 -2.86 1.07
CA GLU A 186 -26.28 -3.04 0.13
C GLU A 186 -26.69 -4.51 0.19
N LEU A 187 -27.96 -4.77 0.52
CA LEU A 187 -28.46 -6.12 0.77
C LEU A 187 -28.93 -6.80 -0.52
N GLU A 188 -28.80 -8.13 -0.57
CA GLU A 188 -29.48 -8.95 -1.57
C GLU A 188 -30.99 -8.98 -1.30
N GLU A 189 -31.79 -9.29 -2.34
CA GLU A 189 -33.25 -9.36 -2.20
C GLU A 189 -33.66 -10.42 -1.17
N GLY A 190 -34.44 -10.01 -0.16
CA GLY A 190 -34.88 -10.88 0.93
C GLY A 190 -33.86 -11.11 2.06
N ALA A 191 -32.66 -10.52 2.01
CA ALA A 191 -31.67 -10.65 3.07
C ALA A 191 -32.03 -9.80 4.31
N SER A 192 -31.72 -10.33 5.51
CA SER A 192 -31.93 -9.62 6.79
C SER A 192 -30.69 -8.83 7.22
N LEU A 193 -30.87 -7.53 7.50
CA LEU A 193 -29.81 -6.71 8.10
C LEU A 193 -29.35 -7.25 9.45
N GLU A 194 -30.23 -7.88 10.23
CA GLU A 194 -29.89 -8.43 11.55
C GLU A 194 -28.94 -9.63 11.43
N GLU A 195 -29.21 -10.54 10.48
CA GLU A 195 -28.37 -11.70 10.21
C GLU A 195 -27.01 -11.28 9.66
N VAL A 196 -26.99 -10.37 8.68
CA VAL A 196 -25.76 -9.76 8.15
C VAL A 196 -24.95 -9.08 9.26
N THR A 197 -25.60 -8.29 10.12
CA THR A 197 -24.94 -7.62 11.24
C THR A 197 -24.32 -8.62 12.21
N LYS A 198 -24.99 -9.76 12.46
CA LYS A 198 -24.49 -10.84 13.30
C LYS A 198 -23.29 -11.55 12.67
N GLU A 199 -23.33 -11.85 11.37
CA GLU A 199 -22.21 -12.45 10.63
C GLU A 199 -20.98 -11.54 10.54
N ILE A 200 -21.17 -10.21 10.43
CA ILE A 200 -20.08 -9.23 10.46
C ILE A 200 -19.52 -9.12 11.88
N LYS A 201 -20.36 -8.99 12.91
CA LYS A 201 -19.92 -8.92 14.33
C LYS A 201 -19.14 -10.14 14.82
N ALA A 202 -19.42 -11.31 14.26
CA ALA A 202 -18.77 -12.57 14.64
C ALA A 202 -17.45 -12.84 13.89
N ASP A 203 -17.06 -11.99 12.93
CA ASP A 203 -15.80 -12.12 12.19
C ASP A 203 -14.64 -11.44 12.93
N ASP A 204 -13.48 -12.08 12.96
CA ASP A 204 -12.27 -11.57 13.63
C ASP A 204 -11.83 -10.19 13.12
N TYR A 205 -12.18 -9.80 11.87
CA TYR A 205 -11.94 -8.44 11.35
C TYR A 205 -12.75 -7.34 12.08
N PHE A 206 -13.81 -7.69 12.80
CA PHE A 206 -14.71 -6.71 13.43
C PHE A 206 -15.02 -7.01 14.90
N ALA A 207 -14.84 -8.25 15.37
CA ALA A 207 -15.20 -8.70 16.72
C ALA A 207 -14.47 -7.95 17.87
N HIS A 208 -13.40 -7.22 17.55
CA HIS A 208 -12.56 -6.49 18.50
C HIS A 208 -12.79 -4.97 18.51
N ASP A 209 -13.51 -4.43 17.53
CA ASP A 209 -13.74 -2.98 17.36
C ASP A 209 -15.18 -2.60 17.69
N GLU A 210 -15.42 -1.32 17.99
CA GLU A 210 -16.79 -0.80 18.05
C GLU A 210 -17.41 -0.83 16.64
N LEU A 211 -18.43 -1.66 16.41
CA LEU A 211 -19.05 -1.84 15.10
C LEU A 211 -20.50 -1.36 15.04
N HIS A 212 -20.79 -0.53 14.03
CA HIS A 212 -22.13 -0.18 13.57
C HIS A 212 -22.34 -0.63 12.13
N VAL A 213 -23.50 -1.22 11.82
CA VAL A 213 -23.85 -1.73 10.48
C VAL A 213 -25.15 -1.08 10.02
N PHE A 214 -25.16 -0.56 8.79
CA PHE A 214 -26.28 0.18 8.19
C PHE A 214 -26.64 -0.41 6.82
N ALA A 215 -27.92 -0.71 6.59
CA ALA A 215 -28.41 -0.97 5.24
C ALA A 215 -28.48 0.34 4.44
N VAL A 216 -28.01 0.34 3.20
CA VAL A 216 -28.02 1.49 2.29
C VAL A 216 -28.54 1.08 0.90
N PRO A 217 -29.21 1.99 0.15
CA PRO A 217 -29.77 1.67 -1.16
C PRO A 217 -28.70 1.54 -2.26
N SER A 218 -27.51 2.11 -2.04
CA SER A 218 -26.36 1.97 -2.92
C SER A 218 -25.07 2.23 -2.13
N VAL A 219 -24.11 1.31 -2.20
CA VAL A 219 -22.76 1.54 -1.64
C VAL A 219 -21.94 2.50 -2.50
N ASP A 220 -22.09 2.45 -3.84
CA ASP A 220 -21.38 3.33 -4.77
C ASP A 220 -21.67 4.82 -4.54
N ALA A 221 -22.89 5.16 -4.10
CA ALA A 221 -23.27 6.53 -3.74
C ALA A 221 -22.52 7.09 -2.51
N LEU A 222 -21.84 6.24 -1.74
CA LEU A 222 -21.05 6.59 -0.55
C LEU A 222 -19.53 6.47 -0.79
N ASN A 223 -19.11 6.24 -2.04
CA ASN A 223 -17.74 5.87 -2.37
C ASN A 223 -16.77 7.06 -2.29
N ASP A 224 -16.24 7.30 -1.09
CA ASP A 224 -15.06 8.12 -0.85
C ASP A 224 -13.79 7.25 -0.72
N VAL A 225 -12.74 7.63 -1.45
CA VAL A 225 -11.39 7.01 -1.36
C VAL A 225 -10.42 7.83 -0.49
N GLY A 226 -10.94 8.88 0.14
CA GLY A 226 -10.31 9.61 1.23
C GLY A 226 -9.91 8.68 2.37
N HIS A 227 -8.73 8.95 2.90
CA HIS A 227 -8.21 8.32 4.10
C HIS A 227 -7.24 9.28 4.78
N GLY A 228 -6.92 9.02 6.03
CA GLY A 228 -5.90 9.76 6.75
C GLY A 228 -5.21 8.94 7.83
N VAL A 229 -4.22 9.59 8.44
CA VAL A 229 -3.59 9.14 9.68
C VAL A 229 -3.38 10.35 10.57
N HIS A 230 -3.53 10.15 11.88
CA HIS A 230 -2.97 11.00 12.91
C HIS A 230 -2.09 10.14 13.82
N MET A 231 -0.78 10.22 13.61
CA MET A 231 0.22 9.55 14.42
C MET A 231 0.77 10.53 15.47
N THR A 232 0.85 10.09 16.73
CA THR A 232 1.43 10.88 17.81
C THR A 232 2.47 10.06 18.57
N ARG A 233 3.49 10.71 19.11
CA ARG A 233 4.38 10.12 20.13
C ARG A 233 4.65 11.11 21.25
N LYS A 234 4.49 10.65 22.50
CA LYS A 234 4.85 11.41 23.72
C LYS A 234 5.93 10.66 24.48
N GLY A 235 7.08 11.29 24.71
CA GLY A 235 8.26 10.59 25.20
C GLY A 235 9.36 11.44 25.87
N VAL A 236 10.56 10.86 25.89
CA VAL A 236 11.77 11.37 26.54
C VAL A 236 12.95 11.30 25.56
N SER A 237 13.63 12.43 25.33
CA SER A 237 14.93 12.45 24.64
C SER A 237 16.05 12.49 25.69
N GLY A 238 16.89 11.45 25.73
CA GLY A 238 17.91 11.30 26.76
C GLY A 238 17.31 11.21 28.16
N LYS A 239 17.36 12.32 28.92
CA LYS A 239 16.76 12.46 30.26
C LYS A 239 15.62 13.48 30.32
N THR A 240 15.29 14.14 29.20
CA THR A 240 14.35 15.27 29.18
C THR A 240 12.96 14.82 28.72
N HIS A 241 12.02 14.77 29.66
CA HIS A 241 10.64 14.35 29.43
C HIS A 241 9.83 15.35 28.57
N ASN A 242 8.60 14.95 28.24
CA ASN A 242 7.59 15.77 27.56
C ASN A 242 7.97 16.19 26.12
N GLN A 243 8.74 15.35 25.43
CA GLN A 243 8.83 15.41 23.96
C GLN A 243 7.47 15.02 23.37
N ARG A 244 7.01 15.76 22.37
CA ARG A 244 5.74 15.53 21.69
C ARG A 244 5.94 15.68 20.20
N PHE A 245 5.55 14.66 19.45
CA PHE A 245 5.62 14.65 17.99
C PHE A 245 4.26 14.24 17.44
N GLU A 246 3.86 14.85 16.34
CA GLU A 246 2.60 14.61 15.65
C GLU A 246 2.86 14.57 14.15
N PHE A 247 2.20 13.66 13.44
CA PHE A 247 2.25 13.54 11.99
C PHE A 247 0.85 13.25 11.48
N ASN A 248 0.44 13.96 10.43
CA ASN A 248 -0.92 13.98 9.93
C ASN A 248 -0.94 13.86 8.41
N MET A 249 -1.84 13.04 7.87
CA MET A 249 -2.15 12.99 6.44
C MET A 249 -3.66 12.97 6.23
N SER A 250 -4.11 13.65 5.18
CA SER A 250 -5.46 13.54 4.60
C SER A 250 -5.27 13.42 3.08
N ILE A 251 -5.57 12.24 2.53
CA ILE A 251 -5.06 11.77 1.24
C ILE A 251 -6.06 10.88 0.51
N ASN A 252 -5.86 10.71 -0.80
CA ASN A 252 -6.50 9.63 -1.57
C ASN A 252 -5.64 8.36 -1.42
N ASN A 253 -6.22 7.31 -0.82
CA ASN A 253 -5.50 6.10 -0.40
C ASN A 253 -4.75 5.39 -1.54
N PRO A 254 -5.42 4.90 -2.61
CA PRO A 254 -4.73 4.22 -3.71
C PRO A 254 -3.78 5.15 -4.48
N ALA A 255 -4.07 6.46 -4.57
CA ALA A 255 -3.18 7.43 -5.22
C ALA A 255 -1.84 7.59 -4.46
N LEU A 256 -1.88 7.78 -3.14
CA LEU A 256 -0.66 7.89 -2.34
C LEU A 256 0.12 6.57 -2.35
N THR A 257 -0.56 5.44 -2.20
CA THR A 257 0.07 4.10 -2.26
C THR A 257 0.83 3.92 -3.58
N ALA A 258 0.21 4.23 -4.71
CA ALA A 258 0.85 4.17 -6.03
C ALA A 258 2.06 5.13 -6.15
N GLN A 259 1.94 6.36 -5.65
CA GLN A 259 3.06 7.32 -5.66
C GLN A 259 4.25 6.81 -4.84
N VAL A 260 3.99 6.18 -3.67
CA VAL A 260 5.04 5.55 -2.87
C VAL A 260 5.68 4.38 -3.61
N LEU A 261 4.90 3.54 -4.30
CA LEU A 261 5.44 2.45 -5.12
C LEU A 261 6.38 2.94 -6.22
N VAL A 262 6.04 4.02 -6.94
CA VAL A 262 6.96 4.64 -7.92
C VAL A 262 8.22 5.20 -7.24
N ASN A 263 8.07 5.78 -6.05
CA ASN A 263 9.19 6.32 -5.28
C ASN A 263 10.15 5.23 -4.79
N VAL A 264 9.65 4.08 -4.31
CA VAL A 264 10.52 2.95 -3.94
C VAL A 264 11.04 2.17 -5.14
N ALA A 265 10.33 2.17 -6.28
CA ALA A 265 10.84 1.63 -7.54
C ALA A 265 12.12 2.37 -7.96
N ARG A 266 12.13 3.71 -7.82
CA ARG A 266 13.31 4.56 -8.02
C ARG A 266 14.44 4.22 -7.04
N ALA A 267 14.12 4.09 -5.75
CA ALA A 267 15.10 3.74 -4.73
C ALA A 267 15.72 2.36 -4.98
N SER A 268 14.95 1.39 -5.49
CA SER A 268 15.43 0.03 -5.79
C SER A 268 16.59 0.00 -6.80
N MET A 269 16.72 1.01 -7.67
CA MET A 269 17.84 1.16 -8.62
C MET A 269 19.16 1.58 -7.94
N ARG A 270 19.11 2.02 -6.67
CA ARG A 270 20.26 2.57 -5.91
C ARG A 270 20.72 1.63 -4.78
N LEU A 271 19.93 0.61 -4.46
CA LEU A 271 20.18 -0.33 -3.37
C LEU A 271 21.03 -1.53 -3.84
N GLN A 272 21.67 -2.20 -2.88
CA GLN A 272 22.35 -3.48 -3.11
C GLN A 272 21.32 -4.63 -3.15
N PRO A 273 21.65 -5.79 -3.75
CA PRO A 273 20.75 -6.94 -3.79
C PRO A 273 20.24 -7.38 -2.40
N GLY A 274 18.92 -7.46 -2.24
CA GLY A 274 18.27 -7.71 -0.97
C GLY A 274 16.78 -7.39 -0.96
N CYS A 275 16.13 -7.61 0.18
CA CYS A 275 14.73 -7.25 0.41
C CYS A 275 14.62 -6.23 1.54
N TYR A 276 13.98 -5.10 1.28
CA TYR A 276 13.92 -3.95 2.18
C TYR A 276 12.48 -3.54 2.47
N THR A 277 12.24 -3.08 3.69
CA THR A 277 11.10 -2.24 4.04
C THR A 277 11.51 -0.76 3.99
N MET A 278 10.55 0.16 3.86
CA MET A 278 10.84 1.59 3.70
C MET A 278 11.76 2.23 4.77
N PRO A 279 11.68 1.88 6.07
CA PRO A 279 12.59 2.42 7.09
C PRO A 279 14.08 2.06 6.91
N GLU A 280 14.38 1.07 6.06
CA GLU A 280 15.75 0.63 5.77
C GLU A 280 16.38 1.41 4.60
N ILE A 281 15.62 2.31 3.97
CA ILE A 281 15.99 3.03 2.75
C ILE A 281 16.19 4.51 3.09
N PRO A 282 17.35 5.12 2.74
CA PRO A 282 17.51 6.57 2.86
C PRO A 282 16.44 7.30 2.04
N VAL A 283 15.66 8.18 2.67
CA VAL A 283 14.53 8.87 2.00
C VAL A 283 14.95 9.69 0.76
N ILE A 284 16.20 10.13 0.70
CA ILE A 284 16.81 10.79 -0.46
C ILE A 284 16.83 9.89 -1.72
N ASP A 285 16.84 8.56 -1.57
CA ASP A 285 16.86 7.63 -2.69
C ASP A 285 15.51 7.47 -3.40
N MET A 286 14.44 7.93 -2.74
CA MET A 286 13.07 7.90 -3.25
C MET A 286 12.76 9.06 -4.21
N LEU A 287 13.59 10.11 -4.22
CA LEU A 287 13.40 11.33 -5.02
C LEU A 287 14.17 11.30 -6.36
N PRO A 288 13.62 11.87 -7.44
CA PRO A 288 14.35 12.07 -8.69
C PRO A 288 15.44 13.14 -8.53
N GLY A 289 16.43 13.12 -9.43
CA GLY A 289 17.59 14.01 -9.36
C GLY A 289 18.82 13.41 -8.67
N THR A 290 19.91 14.18 -8.58
CA THR A 290 21.13 13.77 -7.88
C THR A 290 21.04 14.08 -6.39
N ARG A 291 21.89 13.44 -5.57
CA ARG A 291 21.92 13.68 -4.12
C ARG A 291 22.30 15.12 -3.79
N GLU A 292 23.18 15.74 -4.56
CA GLU A 292 23.61 17.13 -4.40
C GLU A 292 22.45 18.10 -4.65
N GLN A 293 21.62 17.85 -5.68
CA GLN A 293 20.43 18.66 -5.97
C GLN A 293 19.40 18.61 -4.84
N ILE A 294 19.19 17.41 -4.29
CA ILE A 294 18.23 17.21 -3.19
C ILE A 294 18.77 17.83 -1.89
N VAL A 295 20.05 17.64 -1.57
CA VAL A 295 20.69 18.27 -0.40
C VAL A 295 20.62 19.80 -0.52
N ALA A 296 20.95 20.38 -1.66
CA ALA A 296 20.93 21.83 -1.86
C ALA A 296 19.51 22.47 -1.83
N THR A 297 18.44 21.68 -1.77
CA THR A 297 17.05 22.17 -1.78
C THR A 297 16.22 21.75 -0.56
N LEU A 298 16.58 20.66 0.12
CA LEU A 298 15.81 20.09 1.25
C LEU A 298 16.63 19.93 2.56
N VAL A 299 17.89 20.38 2.61
CA VAL A 299 18.77 20.34 3.79
C VAL A 299 19.41 21.71 4.05
#